data_AF-A0A1Q3ZEI3-F1
#
_entry.id   AF-A0A1Q3ZEI3-F1
#
_cell.length_a   1.000
_cell.length_b   1.000
_cell.length_c   1.000
_cell.angle_alpha   90.00
_cell.angle_beta   90.00
_cell.angle_gamma   90.00
#
_symmetry.space_group_name_H-M   'P 1'
#
loop_
_entity.id
_entity.type
_entity.pdbx_description
1 polymer ?
#
loop_
_entity_poly.entity_id
_entity_poly.type
_entity_poly.pdbx_seq_one_letter_code
_entity_poly.pdbx_strand_id
1 'polypeptide(L)'
;MIEKVVQDLEYRLQLQELKLQSLLEITNNLHHNFSLEKVTHTLRYVLKDQLGFSKFVVIYFDEIWDVFLKVGYKGRFDIDTAMETLHRFKEITIIESSPNELLDEFDVVVPVYHEKEPIAYLLLTGLEREKLHLKETLTNISFIQTIVNVVVMAIQNRKMVKMEIAQETIKKELELASLLQKMLFPSDLPSNVRMDVSAKYIQRHKVGGDYYDFIPLEEDNYALCIADVSGKGISAAMLMSNFQASVRTLFSYQRFELDFLIKELNKTVIRSSKGEKFITFFVALYNAKTRELSYVNAGHNYPILTNGRKYELLTEGTIGLGMLDDLPFINVGCKVLPNNTTLVLYTDGVVELPNKEGEHFEIERLVRLVHNYYPLKMEDMNNLIFSKLEEWHEGSDLADDTAIFSCRFF
;
A
#
# COMPACT_ATOMS: atom_id res chain seq x y z
N MET A 1 46.08 -52.50 -18.11
CA MET A 1 44.84 -52.39 -17.29
C MET A 1 44.96 -51.24 -16.28
N ILE A 2 46.07 -51.14 -15.54
CA ILE A 2 46.33 -50.02 -14.60
C ILE A 2 46.43 -48.66 -15.30
N GLU A 3 47.16 -48.53 -16.42
CA GLU A 3 47.24 -47.26 -17.17
C GLU A 3 45.88 -46.73 -17.66
N LYS A 4 44.97 -47.62 -18.08
CA LYS A 4 43.62 -47.25 -18.51
C LYS A 4 42.78 -46.70 -17.35
N VAL A 5 42.98 -47.24 -16.14
CA VAL A 5 42.30 -46.77 -14.92
C VAL A 5 42.89 -45.43 -14.46
N VAL A 6 44.21 -45.26 -14.56
CA VAL A 6 44.87 -43.98 -14.24
C VAL A 6 44.41 -42.87 -15.19
N GLN A 7 44.36 -43.12 -16.50
CA GLN A 7 43.85 -42.15 -17.48
C GLN A 7 42.38 -41.78 -17.26
N ASP A 8 41.52 -42.75 -16.90
CA ASP A 8 40.11 -42.49 -16.54
C ASP A 8 39.99 -41.61 -15.29
N LEU A 9 40.81 -41.87 -14.27
CA LEU A 9 40.83 -41.07 -13.03
C LEU A 9 41.37 -39.65 -13.27
N GLU A 10 42.42 -39.49 -14.07
CA GLU A 10 42.97 -38.17 -14.45
C GLU A 10 41.93 -37.35 -15.22
N TYR A 11 41.23 -37.97 -16.18
CA TYR A 11 40.15 -37.32 -16.93
C TYR A 11 39.00 -36.87 -16.01
N ARG A 12 38.56 -37.73 -15.08
CA ARG A 12 37.52 -37.37 -14.09
C ARG A 12 37.94 -36.24 -13.16
N LEU A 13 39.20 -36.22 -12.73
CA LEU A 13 39.73 -35.16 -11.88
C LEU A 13 39.71 -33.81 -12.62
N GLN A 14 40.19 -33.78 -13.86
CA GLN A 14 40.16 -32.58 -14.71
C GLN A 14 38.73 -32.06 -14.92
N LEU A 15 37.76 -32.95 -15.15
CA LEU A 15 36.35 -32.58 -15.25
C LEU A 15 35.79 -32.00 -13.94
N GLN A 16 36.16 -32.54 -12.78
CA GLN A 16 35.74 -32.00 -11.49
C GLN A 16 36.35 -30.62 -11.21
N GLU A 17 37.63 -30.42 -11.55
CA GLU A 17 38.29 -29.12 -11.45
C GLU A 17 37.63 -28.07 -12.36
N LEU A 18 37.32 -28.44 -13.60
CA LEU A 18 36.62 -27.57 -14.55
C LEU A 18 35.24 -27.17 -14.01
N LYS A 19 34.46 -28.13 -13.47
CA LYS A 19 33.16 -27.85 -12.85
C LYS A 19 33.28 -26.89 -11.68
N LEU A 20 34.26 -27.10 -10.80
CA LEU A 20 34.48 -26.22 -9.66
C LEU A 20 34.86 -24.80 -10.10
N GLN A 21 35.77 -24.67 -11.08
CA GLN A 21 36.16 -23.38 -11.64
C GLN A 21 34.99 -22.66 -12.29
N SER A 22 34.16 -23.37 -13.06
CA SER A 22 32.97 -22.82 -13.71
C SER A 22 31.96 -22.30 -12.69
N LEU A 23 31.71 -23.06 -11.61
CA LEU A 23 30.80 -22.65 -10.55
C LEU A 23 31.35 -21.44 -9.79
N LEU A 24 32.65 -21.42 -9.50
CA LEU A 24 33.32 -20.27 -8.88
C LEU A 24 33.26 -19.03 -9.78
N GLU A 25 33.51 -19.17 -11.07
CA GLU A 25 33.45 -18.08 -12.04
C GLU A 25 32.03 -17.50 -12.12
N ILE A 26 31.00 -18.34 -12.22
CA ILE A 26 29.60 -17.91 -12.21
C ILE A 26 29.26 -17.23 -10.89
N THR A 27 29.59 -17.84 -9.75
CA THR A 27 29.26 -17.28 -8.44
C THR A 27 29.97 -15.94 -8.20
N ASN A 28 31.26 -15.83 -8.57
CA ASN A 28 32.01 -14.57 -8.51
C ASN A 28 31.42 -13.51 -9.44
N ASN A 29 30.99 -13.89 -10.65
CA ASN A 29 30.32 -12.96 -11.56
C ASN A 29 28.92 -12.54 -11.09
N LEU A 30 28.32 -13.27 -10.15
CA LEU A 30 27.05 -12.95 -9.51
C LEU A 30 27.21 -12.07 -8.25
N HIS A 31 28.44 -11.77 -7.82
CA HIS A 31 28.69 -10.79 -6.76
C HIS A 31 28.64 -9.34 -7.27
N HIS A 32 28.06 -8.45 -6.45
CA HIS A 32 27.86 -7.01 -6.63
C HIS A 32 27.51 -6.50 -8.05
N ASN A 33 26.24 -6.14 -8.24
CA ASN A 33 25.76 -5.35 -9.38
C ASN A 33 26.03 -5.95 -10.78
N PHE A 34 26.04 -7.28 -10.91
CA PHE A 34 26.22 -7.98 -12.19
C PHE A 34 25.22 -7.54 -13.28
N SER A 35 25.61 -7.55 -14.56
CA SER A 35 24.67 -7.34 -15.66
C SER A 35 24.08 -8.66 -16.14
N LEU A 36 22.81 -8.65 -16.58
CA LEU A 36 22.15 -9.83 -17.15
C LEU A 36 22.94 -10.36 -18.35
N GLU A 37 23.52 -9.46 -19.15
CA GLU A 37 24.39 -9.79 -20.27
C GLU A 37 25.63 -10.58 -19.83
N LYS A 38 26.30 -10.17 -18.75
CA LYS A 38 27.50 -10.85 -18.25
C LYS A 38 27.17 -12.26 -17.76
N VAL A 39 26.08 -12.40 -17.00
CA VAL A 39 25.61 -13.71 -16.52
C VAL A 39 25.21 -14.63 -17.66
N THR A 40 24.49 -14.09 -18.65
CA THR A 40 24.10 -14.82 -19.85
C THR A 40 25.31 -15.26 -20.67
N HIS A 41 26.31 -14.39 -20.78
CA HIS A 41 27.57 -14.69 -21.46
C HIS A 41 28.36 -15.79 -20.74
N THR A 42 28.52 -15.70 -19.42
CA THR A 42 29.20 -16.73 -18.63
C THR A 42 28.44 -18.06 -18.71
N LEU A 43 27.12 -18.07 -18.55
CA LEU A 43 26.32 -19.30 -18.66
C LEU A 43 26.47 -19.93 -20.06
N ARG A 44 26.42 -19.10 -21.11
CA ARG A 44 26.66 -19.57 -22.49
C ARG A 44 28.04 -20.20 -22.64
N TYR A 45 29.08 -19.54 -22.12
CA TYR A 45 30.46 -20.02 -22.20
C TYR A 45 30.64 -21.36 -21.48
N VAL A 46 30.09 -21.48 -20.26
CA VAL A 46 30.15 -22.76 -19.51
C VAL A 46 29.43 -23.88 -20.25
N LEU A 47 28.20 -23.64 -20.72
CA LEU A 47 27.40 -24.68 -21.39
C LEU A 47 27.98 -25.08 -22.76
N LYS A 48 28.38 -24.10 -23.56
CA LYS A 48 28.84 -24.32 -24.94
C LYS A 48 30.31 -24.68 -25.02
N ASP A 49 31.17 -23.83 -24.47
CA ASP A 49 32.61 -23.87 -24.71
C ASP A 49 33.33 -24.80 -23.72
N GLN A 50 32.85 -24.92 -22.47
CA GLN A 50 33.45 -25.82 -21.48
C GLN A 50 32.79 -27.21 -21.44
N LEU A 51 31.45 -27.29 -21.51
CA LEU A 51 30.71 -28.54 -21.41
C LEU A 51 30.31 -29.16 -22.77
N GLY A 52 30.51 -28.42 -23.87
CA GLY A 52 30.36 -28.96 -25.22
C GLY A 52 28.92 -29.05 -25.76
N PHE A 53 27.92 -28.45 -25.08
CA PHE A 53 26.55 -28.45 -25.57
C PHE A 53 26.40 -27.49 -26.75
N SER A 54 26.15 -28.03 -27.95
CA SER A 54 26.05 -27.25 -29.18
C SER A 54 24.66 -26.61 -29.40
N LYS A 55 23.62 -27.19 -28.78
CA LYS A 55 22.23 -26.69 -28.84
C LYS A 55 21.56 -26.84 -27.48
N PHE A 56 21.02 -25.73 -26.97
CA PHE A 56 20.27 -25.69 -25.72
C PHE A 56 19.37 -24.46 -25.59
N VAL A 57 18.33 -24.58 -24.78
CA VAL A 57 17.40 -23.51 -24.41
C VAL A 57 17.21 -23.49 -22.90
N VAL A 58 17.43 -22.34 -22.28
CA VAL A 58 17.09 -22.07 -20.88
C VAL A 58 15.84 -21.21 -20.87
N ILE A 59 14.80 -21.70 -20.22
CA ILE A 59 13.55 -21.01 -19.96
C ILE A 59 13.50 -20.74 -18.46
N TYR A 60 13.09 -19.55 -18.04
CA TYR A 60 12.96 -19.22 -16.63
C TYR A 60 11.64 -18.52 -16.37
N PHE A 61 11.21 -18.53 -15.11
CA PHE A 61 9.98 -17.88 -14.67
C PHE A 61 10.28 -16.54 -13.97
N ASP A 62 9.72 -15.46 -14.51
CA ASP A 62 9.68 -14.13 -13.90
C ASP A 62 8.36 -13.45 -14.22
N GLU A 63 7.36 -13.66 -13.35
CA GLU A 63 5.93 -13.34 -13.54
C GLU A 63 5.27 -14.12 -14.70
N ILE A 64 5.99 -14.27 -15.81
CA ILE A 64 5.69 -15.10 -16.97
C ILE A 64 6.91 -15.96 -17.32
N TRP A 65 6.68 -17.07 -18.02
CA TRP A 65 7.76 -17.89 -18.57
C TRP A 65 8.38 -17.20 -19.78
N ASP A 66 9.71 -17.09 -19.81
CA ASP A 66 10.43 -16.52 -20.95
C ASP A 66 11.75 -17.27 -21.22
N VAL A 67 12.23 -17.15 -22.46
CA VAL A 67 13.52 -17.72 -22.88
C VAL A 67 14.64 -16.84 -22.36
N PHE A 68 15.34 -17.33 -21.33
CA PHE A 68 16.52 -16.69 -20.77
C PHE A 68 17.71 -16.73 -21.75
N LEU A 69 17.99 -17.90 -22.32
CA LEU A 69 19.15 -18.14 -23.17
C LEU A 69 18.83 -19.20 -24.21
N LYS A 70 19.20 -18.93 -25.47
CA LYS A 70 19.03 -19.84 -26.59
C LYS A 70 20.30 -19.93 -27.42
N VAL A 71 20.80 -21.14 -27.63
CA VAL A 71 22.01 -21.42 -28.42
C VAL A 71 21.72 -22.61 -29.34
N GLY A 72 22.13 -22.53 -30.60
CA GLY A 72 21.99 -23.63 -31.57
C GLY A 72 20.56 -23.91 -32.07
N TYR A 73 19.52 -23.33 -31.47
CA TYR A 73 18.13 -23.43 -31.94
C TYR A 73 17.81 -22.36 -32.98
N LYS A 74 17.31 -22.78 -34.16
CA LYS A 74 16.95 -21.89 -35.26
C LYS A 74 15.47 -21.52 -35.18
N GLY A 75 15.13 -20.25 -35.40
CA GLY A 75 13.74 -19.75 -35.35
C GLY A 75 13.31 -19.21 -33.99
N ARG A 76 12.04 -18.78 -33.89
CA ARG A 76 11.43 -18.34 -32.63
C ARG A 76 11.10 -19.59 -31.79
N PHE A 77 11.38 -19.53 -30.49
CA PHE A 77 11.00 -20.59 -29.57
C PHE A 77 9.61 -20.25 -29.03
N ASP A 78 8.65 -21.17 -29.22
CA ASP A 78 7.26 -20.99 -28.79
C ASP A 78 7.13 -21.45 -27.33
N ILE A 79 7.11 -20.48 -26.41
CA ILE A 79 7.08 -20.75 -24.98
C ILE A 79 5.74 -21.35 -24.58
N ASP A 80 4.63 -20.81 -25.08
CA ASP A 80 3.28 -21.24 -24.71
C ASP A 80 3.10 -22.73 -25.04
N THR A 81 3.47 -23.13 -26.27
CA THR A 81 3.44 -24.53 -26.70
C THR A 81 4.37 -25.41 -25.88
N ALA A 82 5.57 -24.94 -25.54
CA ALA A 82 6.50 -25.72 -24.70
C ALA A 82 5.95 -25.93 -23.28
N MET A 83 5.38 -24.88 -22.68
CA MET A 83 4.89 -24.92 -21.30
C MET A 83 3.68 -25.84 -21.09
N GLU A 84 2.87 -26.14 -22.12
CA GLU A 84 1.80 -27.15 -22.03
C GLU A 84 2.31 -28.53 -21.58
N THR A 85 3.56 -28.85 -21.92
CA THR A 85 4.18 -30.15 -21.63
C THR A 85 5.22 -30.06 -20.50
N LEU A 86 5.98 -28.95 -20.42
CA LEU A 86 7.11 -28.83 -19.50
C LEU A 86 6.75 -28.98 -18.02
N HIS A 87 5.59 -28.45 -17.61
CA HIS A 87 5.11 -28.55 -16.22
C HIS A 87 4.95 -29.99 -15.70
N ARG A 88 4.89 -30.99 -16.59
CA ARG A 88 4.76 -32.41 -16.23
C ARG A 88 6.09 -33.03 -15.79
N PHE A 89 7.23 -32.48 -16.19
CA PHE A 89 8.54 -33.02 -15.86
C PHE A 89 8.99 -32.52 -14.48
N LYS A 90 9.08 -33.43 -13.52
CA LYS A 90 9.52 -33.15 -12.14
C LYS A 90 10.98 -33.51 -11.85
N GLU A 91 11.58 -34.31 -12.72
CA GLU A 91 12.95 -34.79 -12.60
C GLU A 91 13.65 -34.69 -13.96
N ILE A 92 14.98 -34.80 -13.98
CA ILE A 92 15.76 -34.86 -15.22
C ILE A 92 15.23 -36.02 -16.07
N THR A 93 14.75 -35.70 -17.28
CA THR A 93 14.08 -36.66 -18.14
C THR A 93 14.72 -36.69 -19.52
N ILE A 94 15.06 -37.89 -20.00
CA ILE A 94 15.53 -38.13 -21.37
C ILE A 94 14.31 -38.26 -22.28
N ILE A 95 14.31 -37.52 -23.39
CA ILE A 95 13.23 -37.49 -24.37
C ILE A 95 13.52 -38.56 -25.42
N GLU A 96 12.74 -39.64 -25.43
CA GLU A 96 12.80 -40.65 -26.49
C GLU A 96 11.88 -40.31 -27.66
N SER A 97 10.70 -39.76 -27.34
CA SER A 97 9.70 -39.23 -28.26
C SER A 97 8.72 -38.35 -27.49
N SER A 98 8.31 -37.21 -28.04
CA SER A 98 7.35 -36.29 -27.45
C SER A 98 6.20 -36.03 -28.42
N PRO A 99 4.94 -35.91 -27.94
CA PRO A 99 3.84 -35.45 -28.78
C PRO A 99 3.96 -33.96 -29.17
N ASN A 100 4.92 -33.24 -28.58
CA ASN A 100 5.21 -31.84 -28.86
C ASN A 100 6.42 -31.76 -29.79
N GLU A 101 6.19 -31.35 -31.05
CA GLU A 101 7.22 -31.26 -32.10
C GLU A 101 8.41 -30.38 -31.68
N LEU A 102 8.19 -29.38 -30.83
CA LEU A 102 9.25 -28.49 -30.33
C LEU A 102 10.17 -29.21 -29.32
N LEU A 103 9.65 -30.17 -28.55
CA LEU A 103 10.46 -30.94 -27.59
C LEU A 103 11.21 -32.11 -28.25
N ASP A 104 10.73 -32.63 -29.39
CA ASP A 104 11.43 -33.66 -30.19
C ASP A 104 12.79 -33.18 -30.74
N GLU A 105 13.00 -31.87 -30.77
CA GLU A 105 14.27 -31.25 -31.15
C GLU A 105 15.37 -31.32 -30.08
N PHE A 106 15.06 -31.85 -28.88
CA PHE A 106 15.94 -31.94 -27.72
C PHE A 106 16.04 -33.37 -27.19
N ASP A 107 17.17 -33.70 -26.55
CA ASP A 107 17.40 -35.03 -25.99
C ASP A 107 17.03 -35.12 -24.51
N VAL A 108 17.08 -34.01 -23.77
CA VAL A 108 16.82 -33.98 -22.31
C VAL A 108 16.09 -32.71 -21.88
N VAL A 109 15.14 -32.89 -20.95
CA VAL A 109 14.54 -31.83 -20.13
C VAL A 109 15.13 -31.87 -18.72
N VAL A 110 15.59 -30.73 -18.24
CA VAL A 110 16.10 -30.52 -16.89
C VAL A 110 15.23 -29.47 -16.20
N PRO A 111 14.29 -29.88 -15.33
CA PRO A 111 13.55 -28.92 -14.53
C PRO A 111 14.44 -28.41 -13.39
N VAL A 112 14.34 -27.12 -13.09
CA VAL A 112 15.07 -26.46 -12.00
C VAL A 112 14.05 -25.95 -11.01
N TYR A 113 14.12 -26.47 -9.78
CA TYR A 113 13.16 -26.17 -8.72
C TYR A 113 13.78 -25.26 -7.67
N HIS A 114 12.97 -24.35 -7.16
CA HIS A 114 13.18 -23.71 -5.88
C HIS A 114 12.05 -24.14 -4.94
N GLU A 115 12.41 -24.80 -3.84
CA GLU A 115 11.48 -25.51 -2.96
C GLU A 115 10.60 -26.52 -3.72
N LYS A 116 9.35 -26.16 -4.02
CA LYS A 116 8.37 -27.01 -4.73
C LYS A 116 7.94 -26.45 -6.08
N GLU A 117 8.38 -25.25 -6.45
CA GLU A 117 7.98 -24.59 -7.69
C GLU A 117 9.10 -24.66 -8.73
N PRO A 118 8.77 -25.01 -9.99
CA PRO A 118 9.75 -24.95 -11.06
C PRO A 118 10.03 -23.48 -11.40
N ILE A 119 11.28 -23.06 -11.28
CA ILE A 119 11.72 -21.70 -11.58
C ILE A 119 12.43 -21.60 -12.94
N ALA A 120 12.88 -22.73 -13.49
CA ALA A 120 13.46 -22.80 -14.82
C ALA A 120 13.34 -24.20 -15.45
N TYR A 121 13.39 -24.25 -16.78
CA TYR A 121 13.55 -25.47 -17.56
C TYR A 121 14.73 -25.31 -18.50
N LEU A 122 15.58 -26.32 -18.55
CA LEU A 122 16.68 -26.39 -19.49
C LEU A 122 16.46 -27.56 -20.46
N LEU A 123 16.53 -27.25 -21.75
CA LEU A 123 16.44 -28.20 -22.85
C LEU A 123 17.82 -28.35 -23.47
N LEU A 124 18.31 -29.58 -23.59
CA LEU A 124 19.67 -29.90 -24.06
C LEU A 124 19.64 -30.86 -25.26
N THR A 125 20.57 -30.67 -26.19
CA THR A 125 20.87 -31.62 -27.28
C THR A 125 22.37 -31.98 -27.25
N GLY A 126 22.73 -33.20 -27.64
CA GLY A 126 24.12 -33.65 -27.75
C GLY A 126 24.48 -34.81 -26.83
N LEU A 127 23.51 -35.63 -26.43
CA LEU A 127 23.78 -36.86 -25.71
C LEU A 127 24.22 -37.96 -26.69
N GLU A 128 25.50 -38.35 -26.65
CA GLU A 128 25.94 -39.57 -27.31
C GLU A 128 25.18 -40.76 -26.70
N ARG A 129 24.36 -41.44 -27.50
CA ARG A 129 23.47 -42.55 -27.08
C ARG A 129 24.24 -43.85 -26.73
N GLU A 130 25.55 -43.78 -26.57
CA GLU A 130 26.37 -44.91 -26.18
C GLU A 130 26.28 -45.16 -24.66
N LYS A 131 25.75 -46.33 -24.28
CA LYS A 131 25.45 -46.71 -22.89
C LYS A 131 26.65 -46.70 -21.92
N LEU A 132 27.89 -46.56 -22.41
CA LEU A 132 29.10 -46.73 -21.59
C LEU A 132 29.36 -45.60 -20.57
N HIS A 133 28.81 -44.39 -20.77
CA HIS A 133 29.12 -43.23 -19.92
C HIS A 133 27.90 -42.53 -19.28
N LEU A 134 26.73 -43.19 -19.26
CA LEU A 134 25.45 -42.60 -18.80
C LEU A 134 25.53 -41.93 -17.40
N LYS A 135 26.30 -42.50 -16.48
CA LYS A 135 26.47 -41.95 -15.12
C LYS A 135 27.28 -40.64 -15.11
N GLU A 136 28.29 -40.51 -15.95
CA GLU A 136 29.11 -39.29 -16.08
C GLU A 136 28.29 -38.18 -16.75
N THR A 137 27.52 -38.55 -17.76
CA THR A 137 26.61 -37.65 -18.47
C THR A 137 25.51 -37.10 -17.56
N LEU A 138 24.86 -37.94 -16.74
CA LEU A 138 23.89 -37.50 -15.73
C LEU A 138 24.52 -36.59 -14.67
N THR A 139 25.79 -36.83 -14.31
CA THR A 139 26.55 -35.98 -13.37
C THR A 139 26.94 -34.62 -13.98
N ASN A 140 27.05 -34.54 -15.32
CA ASN A 140 27.22 -33.26 -16.03
C ASN A 140 25.89 -32.49 -16.09
N ILE A 141 24.78 -33.18 -16.31
CA ILE A 141 23.44 -32.57 -16.32
C ILE A 141 23.04 -32.02 -14.94
N SER A 142 23.30 -32.76 -13.85
CA SER A 142 23.02 -32.27 -12.49
C SER A 142 23.88 -31.06 -12.09
N PHE A 143 25.13 -31.02 -12.56
CA PHE A 143 25.99 -29.86 -12.40
C PHE A 143 25.42 -28.63 -13.14
N ILE A 144 24.96 -28.81 -14.38
CA ILE A 144 24.33 -27.74 -15.15
C ILE A 144 23.04 -27.26 -14.48
N GLN A 145 22.20 -28.19 -14.01
CA GLN A 145 20.99 -27.87 -13.25
C GLN A 145 21.31 -26.98 -12.05
N THR A 146 22.42 -27.27 -11.36
CA THR A 146 22.89 -26.48 -10.21
C THR A 146 23.32 -25.08 -10.63
N ILE A 147 24.08 -24.95 -11.73
CA ILE A 147 24.46 -23.65 -12.27
C ILE A 147 23.24 -22.82 -12.65
N VAL A 148 22.30 -23.41 -13.39
CA VAL A 148 21.09 -22.71 -13.84
C VAL A 148 20.28 -22.27 -12.63
N ASN A 149 20.16 -23.11 -11.60
CA ASN A 149 19.53 -22.74 -10.33
C ASN A 149 20.18 -21.51 -9.69
N VAL A 150 21.50 -21.53 -9.51
CA VAL A 150 22.26 -20.40 -8.92
C VAL A 150 22.05 -19.11 -9.72
N VAL A 151 22.09 -19.20 -11.05
CA VAL A 151 21.87 -18.05 -11.94
C VAL A 151 20.45 -17.48 -11.81
N VAL A 152 19.42 -18.34 -11.88
CA VAL A 152 18.02 -17.91 -11.82
C VAL A 152 17.69 -17.33 -10.44
N MET A 153 18.13 -17.97 -9.35
CA MET A 153 17.97 -17.46 -8.00
C MET A 153 18.64 -16.09 -7.82
N ALA A 154 19.85 -15.90 -8.35
CA ALA A 154 20.53 -14.61 -8.24
C ALA A 154 19.79 -13.48 -8.99
N ILE A 155 19.16 -13.78 -10.11
CA ILE A 155 18.32 -12.84 -10.87
C ILE A 155 17.08 -12.45 -10.05
N GLN A 156 16.35 -13.43 -9.52
CA GLN A 156 15.16 -13.21 -8.69
C GLN A 156 15.51 -12.41 -7.42
N ASN A 157 16.56 -12.81 -6.70
CA ASN A 157 17.04 -12.11 -5.51
C ASN A 157 17.39 -10.64 -5.79
N ARG A 158 18.06 -10.35 -6.90
CA ARG A 158 18.38 -8.97 -7.30
C ARG A 158 17.10 -8.14 -7.53
N LYS A 159 16.08 -8.72 -8.17
CA LYS A 159 14.80 -8.05 -8.40
C LYS A 159 14.09 -7.76 -7.08
N MET A 160 14.04 -8.75 -6.18
CA MET A 160 13.45 -8.60 -4.84
C MET A 160 14.14 -7.50 -4.03
N VAL A 161 15.48 -7.49 -3.96
CA VAL A 161 16.24 -6.45 -3.25
C VAL A 161 15.96 -5.05 -3.82
N LYS A 162 15.87 -4.91 -5.16
CA LYS A 162 15.53 -3.63 -5.77
C LYS A 162 14.13 -3.16 -5.41
N MET A 163 13.15 -4.07 -5.42
CA MET A 163 11.77 -3.77 -5.03
C MET A 163 11.69 -3.37 -3.56
N GLU A 164 12.41 -4.07 -2.68
CA GLU A 164 12.48 -3.77 -1.25
C GLU A 164 13.07 -2.38 -0.99
N ILE A 165 14.19 -2.03 -1.66
CA ILE A 165 14.78 -0.69 -1.57
C ILE A 165 13.82 0.40 -2.05
N ALA A 166 13.11 0.17 -3.16
CA ALA A 166 12.13 1.11 -3.68
C ALA A 166 10.94 1.28 -2.72
N GLN A 167 10.41 0.18 -2.16
CA GLN A 167 9.35 0.19 -1.17
C GLN A 167 9.77 0.93 0.11
N GLU A 168 10.97 0.68 0.62
CA GLU A 168 11.50 1.38 1.80
C GLU A 168 11.67 2.88 1.54
N THR A 169 12.04 3.27 0.32
CA THR A 169 12.15 4.68 -0.07
C THR A 169 10.76 5.36 -0.06
N ILE A 170 9.76 4.76 -0.71
CA ILE A 170 8.37 5.26 -0.72
C ILE A 170 7.82 5.32 0.71
N LYS A 171 8.11 4.31 1.53
CA LYS A 171 7.67 4.25 2.93
C LYS A 171 8.21 5.40 3.77
N LYS A 172 9.47 5.80 3.56
CA LYS A 172 10.11 6.96 4.21
C LYS A 172 9.55 8.29 3.72
N GLU A 173 9.30 8.41 2.42
CA GLU A 173 8.66 9.62 1.86
C GLU A 173 7.24 9.81 2.42
N LEU A 174 6.47 8.72 2.56
CA LEU A 174 5.15 8.75 3.18
C LEU A 174 5.20 9.08 4.67
N GLU A 175 6.22 8.62 5.40
CA GLU A 175 6.45 9.03 6.81
C GLU A 175 6.70 10.53 6.92
N LEU A 176 7.52 11.09 6.04
CA LEU A 176 7.77 12.53 6.02
C LEU A 176 6.49 13.31 5.68
N ALA A 177 5.73 12.85 4.69
CA ALA A 177 4.45 13.47 4.33
C ALA A 177 3.44 13.42 5.49
N SER A 178 3.37 12.30 6.22
CA SER A 178 2.57 12.16 7.44
C SER A 178 2.92 13.20 8.49
N LEU A 179 4.22 13.40 8.74
CA LEU A 179 4.72 14.36 9.70
C LEU A 179 4.33 15.80 9.31
N LEU A 180 4.47 16.15 8.03
CA LEU A 180 4.06 17.46 7.53
C LEU A 180 2.55 17.67 7.63
N GLN A 181 1.74 16.65 7.32
CA GLN A 181 0.29 16.73 7.47
C GLN A 181 -0.13 16.91 8.93
N LYS A 182 0.55 16.25 9.88
CA LYS A 182 0.30 16.44 11.33
C LYS A 182 0.52 17.88 11.78
N MET A 183 1.45 18.62 11.16
CA MET A 183 1.69 20.03 11.45
C MET A 183 0.57 20.96 10.97
N LEU A 184 -0.36 20.48 10.13
CA LEU A 184 -1.51 21.27 9.67
C LEU A 184 -2.65 21.33 10.69
N PHE A 185 -2.70 20.36 11.62
CA PHE A 185 -3.69 20.33 12.70
C PHE A 185 -3.31 21.32 13.81
N PRO A 186 -4.29 21.91 14.51
CA PRO A 186 -4.01 22.84 15.60
C PRO A 186 -3.27 22.13 16.75
N SER A 187 -2.15 22.71 17.18
CA SER A 187 -1.35 22.21 18.31
C SER A 187 -1.87 22.66 19.67
N ASP A 188 -2.46 23.86 19.74
CA ASP A 188 -2.89 24.50 20.97
C ASP A 188 -4.40 24.71 20.96
N LEU A 189 -5.11 23.79 21.62
CA LEU A 189 -6.56 23.88 21.82
C LEU A 189 -6.85 24.49 23.20
N PRO A 190 -7.77 25.46 23.31
CA PRO A 190 -8.02 26.16 24.57
C PRO A 190 -8.73 25.26 25.59
N SER A 191 -8.17 25.20 26.79
CA SER A 191 -8.86 24.71 28.00
C SER A 191 -8.81 25.79 29.07
N ASN A 192 -9.85 26.62 29.14
CA ASN A 192 -9.91 27.81 29.99
C ASN A 192 -11.33 28.05 30.53
N VAL A 193 -11.56 29.20 31.17
CA VAL A 193 -12.84 29.54 31.81
C VAL A 193 -14.02 29.74 30.84
N ARG A 194 -13.76 29.90 29.54
CA ARG A 194 -14.81 30.11 28.51
C ARG A 194 -15.13 28.83 27.76
N MET A 195 -14.14 27.99 27.52
CA MET A 195 -14.30 26.73 26.82
C MET A 195 -13.22 25.72 27.15
N ASP A 196 -13.55 24.46 26.97
CA ASP A 196 -12.64 23.32 27.01
C ASP A 196 -12.69 22.61 25.66
N VAL A 197 -11.57 22.51 24.96
CA VAL A 197 -11.50 22.00 23.59
C VAL A 197 -10.44 20.92 23.51
N SER A 198 -10.78 19.79 22.92
CA SER A 198 -9.86 18.67 22.69
C SER A 198 -10.16 17.97 21.38
N ALA A 199 -9.12 17.53 20.71
CA ALA A 199 -9.22 16.70 19.51
C ALA A 199 -8.37 15.46 19.68
N LYS A 200 -8.79 14.35 19.07
CA LYS A 200 -8.00 13.13 18.97
C LYS A 200 -8.21 12.53 17.60
N TYR A 201 -7.09 12.22 16.95
CA TYR A 201 -7.06 11.74 15.57
C TYR A 201 -6.11 10.54 15.47
N ILE A 202 -6.63 9.42 14.97
CA ILE A 202 -5.86 8.22 14.67
C ILE A 202 -5.94 7.97 13.17
N GLN A 203 -4.76 7.98 12.55
CA GLN A 203 -4.58 7.73 11.14
C GLN A 203 -4.50 6.22 10.89
N ARG A 204 -5.28 5.70 9.95
CA ARG A 204 -5.11 4.33 9.43
C ARG A 204 -4.00 4.31 8.38
N HIS A 205 -4.05 5.25 7.44
CA HIS A 205 -3.04 5.39 6.40
C HIS A 205 -1.95 6.37 6.85
N LYS A 206 -0.73 6.27 6.29
CA LYS A 206 0.32 7.24 6.66
C LYS A 206 -0.10 8.70 6.39
N VAL A 207 -0.96 8.92 5.39
CA VAL A 207 -1.55 10.22 5.08
C VAL A 207 -3.05 10.04 4.85
N GLY A 208 -3.83 11.01 5.33
CA GLY A 208 -5.28 10.88 5.48
C GLY A 208 -6.11 11.96 4.79
N GLY A 209 -7.42 11.71 4.67
CA GLY A 209 -8.40 12.68 4.15
C GLY A 209 -9.00 13.60 5.21
N ASP A 210 -8.99 13.16 6.47
CA ASP A 210 -9.58 13.86 7.61
C ASP A 210 -8.88 15.18 7.93
N TYR A 211 -9.68 16.18 8.30
CA TYR A 211 -9.23 17.49 8.74
C TYR A 211 -10.10 17.98 9.90
N TYR A 212 -9.50 18.64 10.89
CA TYR A 212 -10.22 19.45 11.86
C TYR A 212 -9.43 20.70 12.19
N ASP A 213 -10.12 21.74 12.64
CA ASP A 213 -9.47 22.99 13.03
C ASP A 213 -10.25 23.74 14.09
N PHE A 214 -9.48 24.53 14.85
CA PHE A 214 -9.97 25.50 15.80
C PHE A 214 -9.31 26.83 15.49
N ILE A 215 -10.10 27.79 15.01
CA ILE A 215 -9.57 29.06 14.51
C ILE A 215 -10.13 30.19 15.38
N PRO A 216 -9.32 30.78 16.27
CA PRO A 216 -9.69 32.00 16.97
C PRO A 216 -9.86 33.15 15.95
N LEU A 217 -10.98 33.85 16.05
CA LEU A 217 -11.29 35.04 15.25
C LEU A 217 -11.34 36.27 16.17
N GLU A 218 -11.61 37.45 15.59
CA GLU A 218 -11.76 38.68 16.36
C GLU A 218 -12.99 38.67 17.29
N GLU A 219 -12.99 39.54 18.31
CA GLU A 219 -14.15 39.82 19.16
C GLU A 219 -14.76 38.61 19.90
N ASP A 220 -13.93 37.67 20.36
CA ASP A 220 -14.37 36.43 21.01
C ASP A 220 -15.22 35.53 20.09
N ASN A 221 -15.01 35.61 18.77
CA ASN A 221 -15.54 34.64 17.81
C ASN A 221 -14.55 33.50 17.58
N TYR A 222 -15.06 32.30 17.37
CA TYR A 222 -14.27 31.09 17.15
C TYR A 222 -14.90 30.27 16.04
N ALA A 223 -14.10 29.82 15.08
CA ALA A 223 -14.53 28.83 14.10
C ALA A 223 -14.08 27.44 14.54
N LEU A 224 -15.00 26.48 14.50
CA LEU A 224 -14.76 25.06 14.71
C LEU A 224 -15.15 24.33 13.43
N CYS A 225 -14.28 23.45 12.93
CA CYS A 225 -14.62 22.68 11.74
C CYS A 225 -14.01 21.29 11.75
N ILE A 226 -14.65 20.40 10.98
CA ILE A 226 -14.18 19.06 10.67
C ILE A 226 -14.55 18.74 9.22
N ALA A 227 -13.69 18.00 8.54
CA ALA A 227 -13.91 17.58 7.15
C ALA A 227 -13.37 16.18 6.93
N ASP A 228 -13.91 15.52 5.92
CA ASP A 228 -13.33 14.30 5.35
C ASP A 228 -13.39 14.36 3.82
N VAL A 229 -12.28 13.98 3.19
CA VAL A 229 -12.08 13.99 1.75
C VAL A 229 -12.31 12.60 1.19
N SER A 230 -13.21 12.50 0.22
CA SER A 230 -13.48 11.24 -0.47
C SER A 230 -12.22 10.60 -1.10
N GLY A 231 -12.16 9.26 -0.96
CA GLY A 231 -11.01 8.45 -1.37
C GLY A 231 -9.93 8.40 -0.29
N LYS A 232 -8.79 7.79 -0.60
CA LYS A 232 -7.74 7.50 0.41
C LYS A 232 -6.34 7.82 -0.12
N GLY A 233 -5.37 7.84 0.80
CA GLY A 233 -3.95 8.00 0.50
C GLY A 233 -3.54 9.41 0.07
N ILE A 234 -2.43 9.50 -0.67
CA ILE A 234 -1.74 10.77 -0.96
C ILE A 234 -2.66 11.78 -1.67
N SER A 235 -3.49 11.33 -2.60
CA SER A 235 -4.39 12.23 -3.34
C SER A 235 -5.45 12.87 -2.46
N ALA A 236 -5.97 12.15 -1.45
CA ALA A 236 -6.91 12.72 -0.47
C ALA A 236 -6.19 13.72 0.44
N ALA A 237 -5.00 13.36 0.94
CA ALA A 237 -4.19 14.21 1.80
C ALA A 237 -3.76 15.54 1.15
N MET A 238 -3.44 15.53 -0.14
CA MET A 238 -3.12 16.76 -0.88
C MET A 238 -4.33 17.68 -1.02
N LEU A 239 -5.49 17.11 -1.34
CA LEU A 239 -6.73 17.89 -1.45
C LEU A 239 -7.15 18.44 -0.08
N MET A 240 -7.01 17.65 0.99
CA MET A 240 -7.19 18.06 2.38
C MET A 240 -6.28 19.25 2.73
N SER A 241 -4.99 19.17 2.40
CA SER A 241 -4.03 20.26 2.69
C SER A 241 -4.40 21.57 1.99
N ASN A 242 -4.82 21.48 0.72
CA ASN A 242 -5.29 22.63 -0.04
C ASN A 242 -6.61 23.20 0.53
N PHE A 243 -7.51 22.31 0.94
CA PHE A 243 -8.78 22.69 1.56
C PHE A 243 -8.56 23.42 2.90
N GLN A 244 -7.70 22.89 3.76
CA GLN A 244 -7.30 23.53 5.03
C GLN A 244 -6.72 24.93 4.79
N ALA A 245 -5.82 25.08 3.82
CA ALA A 245 -5.24 26.37 3.47
C ALA A 245 -6.32 27.36 2.99
N SER A 246 -7.30 26.87 2.22
CA SER A 246 -8.43 27.66 1.73
C SER A 246 -9.34 28.12 2.85
N VAL A 247 -9.69 27.22 3.79
CA VAL A 247 -10.49 27.54 4.99
C VAL A 247 -9.82 28.63 5.81
N ARG A 248 -8.53 28.45 6.18
CA ARG A 248 -7.79 29.43 6.97
C ARG A 248 -7.63 30.78 6.25
N THR A 249 -7.41 30.75 4.94
CA THR A 249 -7.33 31.96 4.11
C THR A 249 -8.66 32.72 4.18
N LEU A 250 -9.79 32.06 3.92
CA LEU A 250 -11.10 32.71 3.93
C LEU A 250 -11.43 33.31 5.31
N PHE A 251 -11.09 32.64 6.41
CA PHE A 251 -11.26 33.21 7.75
C PHE A 251 -10.31 34.39 8.07
N SER A 252 -9.18 34.51 7.38
CA SER A 252 -8.19 35.58 7.64
C SER A 252 -8.55 36.91 6.99
N TYR A 253 -9.33 36.93 5.91
CA TYR A 253 -9.51 38.13 5.09
C TYR A 253 -10.83 38.90 5.35
N GLN A 254 -11.92 38.27 5.82
CA GLN A 254 -13.20 38.97 6.12
C GLN A 254 -14.07 38.23 7.16
N ARG A 255 -15.01 38.95 7.78
CA ARG A 255 -16.19 38.36 8.46
C ARG A 255 -17.19 37.92 7.40
N PHE A 256 -17.05 36.70 6.91
CA PHE A 256 -18.01 36.13 5.97
C PHE A 256 -19.22 35.54 6.70
N GLU A 257 -20.40 35.69 6.10
CA GLU A 257 -21.53 34.83 6.41
C GLU A 257 -21.21 33.39 5.97
N LEU A 258 -21.71 32.40 6.71
CA LEU A 258 -21.41 30.99 6.46
C LEU A 258 -21.85 30.53 5.06
N ASP A 259 -22.90 31.11 4.50
CA ASP A 259 -23.38 30.75 3.16
C ASP A 259 -22.35 31.11 2.08
N PHE A 260 -21.72 32.28 2.19
CA PHE A 260 -20.68 32.74 1.28
C PHE A 260 -19.43 31.88 1.40
N LEU A 261 -18.99 31.59 2.63
CA LEU A 261 -17.86 30.70 2.91
C LEU A 261 -18.04 29.35 2.21
N ILE A 262 -19.21 28.74 2.36
CA ILE A 262 -19.52 27.42 1.80
C ILE A 262 -19.55 27.45 0.26
N LYS A 263 -20.07 28.51 -0.36
CA LYS A 263 -20.04 28.69 -1.83
C LYS A 263 -18.61 28.79 -2.36
N GLU A 264 -17.75 29.57 -1.72
CA GLU A 264 -16.36 29.75 -2.16
C GLU A 264 -15.52 28.49 -1.95
N LEU A 265 -15.76 27.77 -0.84
CA LEU A 265 -15.15 26.47 -0.61
C LEU A 265 -15.59 25.45 -1.66
N ASN A 266 -16.89 25.38 -2.02
CA ASN A 266 -17.39 24.50 -3.08
C ASN A 266 -16.65 24.72 -4.41
N LYS A 267 -16.55 25.98 -4.86
CA LYS A 267 -15.82 26.35 -6.07
C LYS A 267 -14.35 25.94 -6.01
N THR A 268 -13.74 26.09 -4.84
CA THR A 268 -12.33 25.72 -4.62
C THR A 268 -12.12 24.22 -4.71
N VAL A 269 -13.03 23.42 -4.12
CA VAL A 269 -13.00 21.96 -4.23
C VAL A 269 -13.15 21.54 -5.70
N ILE A 270 -14.17 22.02 -6.42
CA ILE A 270 -14.42 21.67 -7.83
C ILE A 270 -13.19 21.94 -8.71
N ARG A 271 -12.57 23.12 -8.56
CA ARG A 271 -11.36 23.48 -9.31
C ARG A 271 -10.18 22.58 -9.00
N SER A 272 -10.05 22.15 -7.74
CA SER A 272 -8.91 21.37 -7.26
C SER A 272 -9.06 19.88 -7.52
N SER A 273 -10.28 19.36 -7.46
CA SER A 273 -10.59 17.93 -7.65
C SER A 273 -10.96 17.57 -9.08
N LYS A 274 -11.21 18.55 -9.95
CA LYS A 274 -11.72 18.36 -11.32
C LYS A 274 -12.99 17.48 -11.38
N GLY A 275 -13.79 17.49 -10.30
CA GLY A 275 -15.02 16.71 -10.19
C GLY A 275 -14.84 15.23 -9.81
N GLU A 276 -13.62 14.75 -9.59
CA GLU A 276 -13.37 13.34 -9.22
C GLU A 276 -13.48 13.08 -7.71
N LYS A 277 -13.39 14.14 -6.90
CA LYS A 277 -13.45 14.07 -5.43
C LYS A 277 -14.34 15.16 -4.86
N PHE A 278 -15.02 14.81 -3.79
CA PHE A 278 -15.78 15.70 -2.93
C PHE A 278 -15.24 15.68 -1.50
N ILE A 279 -15.69 16.65 -0.70
CA ILE A 279 -15.34 16.80 0.72
C ILE A 279 -16.63 16.92 1.52
N THR A 280 -16.80 16.08 2.53
CA THR A 280 -17.82 16.31 3.56
C THR A 280 -17.27 17.30 4.57
N PHE A 281 -18.05 18.29 4.99
CA PHE A 281 -17.55 19.37 5.84
C PHE A 281 -18.59 19.84 6.83
N PHE A 282 -18.20 20.05 8.08
CA PHE A 282 -18.99 20.79 9.05
C PHE A 282 -18.19 21.99 9.54
N VAL A 283 -18.85 23.14 9.63
CA VAL A 283 -18.29 24.36 10.19
C VAL A 283 -19.28 25.04 11.11
N ALA A 284 -18.79 25.55 12.23
CA ALA A 284 -19.55 26.38 13.15
C ALA A 284 -18.77 27.63 13.55
N LEU A 285 -19.49 28.74 13.68
CA LEU A 285 -19.03 30.00 14.25
C LEU A 285 -19.68 30.19 15.61
N TYR A 286 -18.86 30.29 16.64
CA TYR A 286 -19.30 30.52 18.01
C TYR A 286 -18.84 31.87 18.52
N ASN A 287 -19.75 32.70 19.02
CA ASN A 287 -19.41 33.92 19.73
C ASN A 287 -19.48 33.68 21.25
N ALA A 288 -18.37 33.80 21.98
CA ALA A 288 -18.35 33.52 23.41
C ALA A 288 -19.03 34.60 24.28
N LYS A 289 -19.35 35.78 23.74
CA LYS A 289 -20.10 36.82 24.47
C LYS A 289 -21.61 36.63 24.32
N THR A 290 -22.11 36.49 23.08
CA THR A 290 -23.54 36.31 22.81
C THR A 290 -24.00 34.86 22.99
N ARG A 291 -23.04 33.93 22.93
CA ARG A 291 -23.25 32.48 22.96
C ARG A 291 -24.03 31.93 21.78
N GLU A 292 -24.07 32.70 20.71
CA GLU A 292 -24.65 32.27 19.45
C GLU A 292 -23.68 31.35 18.73
N LEU A 293 -24.20 30.21 18.32
CA LEU A 293 -23.58 29.24 17.44
C LEU A 293 -24.34 29.27 16.11
N SER A 294 -23.66 29.66 15.04
CA SER A 294 -24.16 29.48 13.68
C SER A 294 -23.37 28.35 13.02
N TYR A 295 -24.01 27.49 12.24
CA TYR A 295 -23.32 26.36 11.62
C TYR A 295 -23.92 25.97 10.27
N VAL A 296 -23.11 25.25 9.48
CA VAL A 296 -23.51 24.58 8.25
C VAL A 296 -22.88 23.20 8.22
N ASN A 297 -23.70 22.17 8.02
CA ASN A 297 -23.27 20.82 7.70
C ASN A 297 -23.35 20.57 6.18
N ALA A 298 -22.21 20.56 5.49
CA ALA A 298 -22.08 20.20 4.08
C ALA A 298 -21.80 18.70 3.92
N GLY A 299 -22.83 17.88 4.14
CA GLY A 299 -22.80 16.43 3.91
C GLY A 299 -21.93 15.61 4.87
N HIS A 300 -21.49 16.18 5.99
CA HIS A 300 -20.71 15.49 7.02
C HIS A 300 -21.60 14.81 8.05
N ASN A 301 -21.02 13.89 8.84
CA ASN A 301 -21.71 13.29 9.97
C ASN A 301 -22.24 14.36 10.92
N TYR A 302 -23.48 14.18 11.40
CA TYR A 302 -24.16 15.19 12.19
C TYR A 302 -23.53 15.34 13.59
N PRO A 303 -22.96 16.51 13.93
CA PRO A 303 -22.38 16.68 15.25
C PRO A 303 -23.41 16.59 16.37
N ILE A 304 -22.96 16.09 17.51
CA ILE A 304 -23.79 15.88 18.70
C ILE A 304 -23.66 17.11 19.60
N LEU A 305 -24.78 17.80 19.83
CA LEU A 305 -24.89 18.91 20.77
C LEU A 305 -25.67 18.46 22.01
N THR A 306 -25.12 18.63 23.20
CA THR A 306 -25.79 18.21 24.45
C THR A 306 -25.46 19.14 25.60
N ASN A 307 -26.34 19.22 26.59
CA ASN A 307 -26.11 19.91 27.87
C ASN A 307 -26.32 18.97 29.08
N GLY A 308 -26.28 17.65 28.82
CA GLY A 308 -26.53 16.60 29.81
C GLY A 308 -28.00 16.35 30.14
N ARG A 309 -28.95 17.21 29.70
CA ARG A 309 -30.40 16.96 29.85
C ARG A 309 -31.04 16.46 28.57
N LYS A 310 -30.64 17.04 27.44
CA LYS A 310 -31.05 16.64 26.10
C LYS A 310 -29.85 16.64 25.18
N TYR A 311 -29.93 15.82 24.13
CA TYR A 311 -29.03 15.90 23.01
C TYR A 311 -29.81 16.31 21.76
N GLU A 312 -29.10 16.85 20.78
CA GLU A 312 -29.58 17.23 19.46
C GLU A 312 -28.48 16.97 18.45
N LEU A 313 -28.85 16.55 17.24
CA LEU A 313 -27.94 16.43 16.11
C LEU A 313 -28.03 17.70 15.25
N LEU A 314 -26.88 18.24 14.85
CA LEU A 314 -26.81 19.45 14.04
C LEU A 314 -26.89 19.12 12.54
N THR A 315 -28.11 19.14 12.00
CA THR A 315 -28.44 18.65 10.65
C THR A 315 -28.59 19.75 9.59
N GLU A 316 -28.71 21.02 9.98
CA GLU A 316 -28.88 22.11 9.02
C GLU A 316 -27.63 22.30 8.15
N GLY A 317 -27.82 22.43 6.83
CA GLY A 317 -26.71 22.69 5.94
C GLY A 317 -27.01 22.49 4.46
N THR A 318 -26.17 21.72 3.79
CA THR A 318 -26.19 21.48 2.35
C THR A 318 -25.58 20.11 2.02
N ILE A 319 -25.47 19.79 0.74
CA ILE A 319 -24.78 18.59 0.25
C ILE A 319 -23.26 18.73 0.38
N GLY A 320 -22.52 17.63 0.19
CA GLY A 320 -21.05 17.65 0.22
C GLY A 320 -20.44 18.62 -0.79
N LEU A 321 -19.31 19.21 -0.42
CA LEU A 321 -18.60 20.18 -1.26
C LEU A 321 -17.93 19.45 -2.43
N GLY A 322 -18.07 19.98 -3.64
CA GLY A 322 -17.55 19.38 -4.86
C GLY A 322 -18.39 18.23 -5.42
N MET A 323 -19.55 17.92 -4.84
CA MET A 323 -20.49 16.95 -5.40
C MET A 323 -21.25 17.50 -6.61
N LEU A 324 -21.59 18.80 -6.59
CA LEU A 324 -22.25 19.52 -7.68
C LEU A 324 -21.52 20.84 -7.93
N ASP A 325 -21.50 21.28 -9.20
CA ASP A 325 -20.87 22.54 -9.61
C ASP A 325 -21.44 23.74 -8.83
N ASP A 326 -22.76 23.77 -8.67
CA ASP A 326 -23.49 24.74 -7.88
C ASP A 326 -24.29 24.04 -6.77
N LEU A 327 -24.22 24.58 -5.55
CA LEU A 327 -24.98 24.07 -4.41
C LEU A 327 -26.46 24.48 -4.55
N PRO A 328 -27.42 23.53 -4.47
CA PRO A 328 -28.83 23.82 -4.70
C PRO A 328 -29.49 24.64 -3.59
N PHE A 329 -29.00 24.51 -2.36
CA PHE A 329 -29.46 25.24 -1.17
C PHE A 329 -28.32 25.31 -0.16
N ILE A 330 -28.39 26.26 0.77
CA ILE A 330 -27.52 26.33 1.94
C ILE A 330 -28.36 26.83 3.11
N ASN A 331 -28.64 25.94 4.07
CA ASN A 331 -29.36 26.30 5.29
C ASN A 331 -28.36 26.56 6.41
N VAL A 332 -28.42 27.73 7.02
CA VAL A 332 -27.60 28.07 8.18
C VAL A 332 -28.40 27.78 9.45
N GLY A 333 -27.91 26.87 10.27
CA GLY A 333 -28.48 26.64 11.60
C GLY A 333 -27.98 27.68 12.59
N CYS A 334 -28.87 28.24 13.42
CA CYS A 334 -28.51 29.21 14.46
C CYS A 334 -29.07 28.76 15.81
N LYS A 335 -28.25 28.80 16.87
CA LYS A 335 -28.63 28.43 18.24
C LYS A 335 -27.95 29.33 19.26
N VAL A 336 -28.66 29.64 20.35
CA VAL A 336 -28.05 30.21 21.55
C VAL A 336 -27.74 29.07 22.52
N LEU A 337 -26.47 28.91 22.88
CA LEU A 337 -26.02 27.78 23.70
C LEU A 337 -26.22 28.06 25.21
N PRO A 338 -26.87 27.15 25.97
CA PRO A 338 -26.88 27.22 27.43
C PRO A 338 -25.49 27.04 28.05
N ASN A 339 -25.34 27.44 29.31
CA ASN A 339 -24.16 27.13 30.14
C ASN A 339 -23.88 25.63 30.12
N ASN A 340 -22.60 25.27 30.07
CA ASN A 340 -22.16 23.89 29.97
C ASN A 340 -22.90 23.16 28.84
N THR A 341 -22.62 23.55 27.60
CA THR A 341 -23.04 22.82 26.39
C THR A 341 -21.81 22.21 25.73
N THR A 342 -21.87 20.95 25.34
CA THR A 342 -20.80 20.23 24.62
C THR A 342 -21.26 19.95 23.20
N LEU A 343 -20.38 20.24 22.26
CA LEU A 343 -20.44 19.88 20.86
C LEU A 343 -19.37 18.83 20.59
N VAL A 344 -19.75 17.69 20.02
CA VAL A 344 -18.84 16.63 19.58
C VAL A 344 -18.99 16.43 18.08
N LEU A 345 -17.90 16.66 17.36
CA LEU A 345 -17.75 16.42 15.93
C LEU A 345 -16.92 15.14 15.74
N TYR A 346 -17.21 14.37 14.69
CA TYR A 346 -16.56 13.08 14.45
C TYR A 346 -16.61 12.69 12.98
N THR A 347 -15.60 11.95 12.52
CA THR A 347 -15.57 11.35 11.17
C THR A 347 -16.22 9.97 11.15
N ASP A 348 -16.50 9.45 9.95
CA ASP A 348 -17.20 8.18 9.75
C ASP A 348 -16.45 6.99 10.35
N GLY A 349 -15.11 7.04 10.40
CA GLY A 349 -14.28 6.05 11.09
C GLY A 349 -14.64 5.78 12.55
N VAL A 350 -15.41 6.66 13.21
CA VAL A 350 -15.96 6.42 14.56
C VAL A 350 -17.20 5.54 14.51
N VAL A 351 -18.17 5.87 13.65
CA VAL A 351 -19.51 5.23 13.65
C VAL A 351 -19.60 4.04 12.71
N GLU A 352 -18.77 4.00 11.67
CA GLU A 352 -18.66 2.88 10.72
C GLU A 352 -17.62 1.85 11.13
N LEU A 353 -17.02 1.98 12.32
CA LEU A 353 -16.02 1.03 12.83
C LEU A 353 -16.64 -0.36 13.02
N PRO A 354 -16.23 -1.39 12.27
CA PRO A 354 -16.77 -2.73 12.41
C PRO A 354 -16.17 -3.45 13.63
N ASN A 355 -16.97 -4.28 14.29
CA ASN A 355 -16.48 -5.31 15.23
C ASN A 355 -16.07 -6.60 14.47
N LYS A 356 -15.67 -7.64 15.21
CA LYS A 356 -15.29 -8.95 14.63
C LYS A 356 -16.41 -9.65 13.86
N GLU A 357 -17.67 -9.34 14.17
CA GLU A 357 -18.85 -9.88 13.49
C GLU A 357 -19.25 -9.04 12.26
N GLY A 358 -18.56 -7.92 12.03
CA GLY A 358 -18.83 -6.99 10.94
C GLY A 358 -19.92 -5.95 11.26
N GLU A 359 -20.39 -5.87 12.50
CA GLU A 359 -21.36 -4.86 12.93
C GLU A 359 -20.68 -3.52 13.20
N HIS A 360 -21.28 -2.42 12.72
CA HIS A 360 -20.74 -1.08 12.91
C HIS A 360 -21.01 -0.55 14.33
N PHE A 361 -20.18 0.38 14.81
CA PHE A 361 -20.34 1.01 16.12
C PHE A 361 -21.62 1.85 16.23
N GLU A 362 -22.04 2.47 15.14
CA GLU A 362 -23.27 3.27 15.00
C GLU A 362 -23.32 4.54 15.86
N ILE A 363 -24.14 5.50 15.42
CA ILE A 363 -24.28 6.81 16.06
C ILE A 363 -24.95 6.72 17.43
N GLU A 364 -25.86 5.77 17.63
CA GLU A 364 -26.62 5.60 18.88
C GLU A 364 -25.72 5.23 20.06
N ARG A 365 -24.64 4.47 19.83
CA ARG A 365 -23.64 4.16 20.86
C ARG A 365 -22.84 5.41 21.22
N LEU A 366 -22.39 6.16 20.21
CA LEU A 366 -21.64 7.41 20.42
C LEU A 366 -22.47 8.45 21.19
N VAL A 367 -23.71 8.69 20.78
CA VAL A 367 -24.63 9.62 21.46
C VAL A 367 -24.82 9.24 22.92
N ARG A 368 -25.01 7.95 23.23
CA ARG A 368 -25.13 7.47 24.61
C ARG A 368 -23.88 7.75 25.43
N LEU A 369 -22.69 7.53 24.87
CA LEU A 369 -21.42 7.83 25.55
C LEU A 369 -21.29 9.33 25.84
N VAL A 370 -21.44 10.17 24.81
CA VAL A 370 -21.32 11.63 24.93
C VAL A 370 -22.33 12.20 25.92
N HIS A 371 -23.57 11.69 25.91
CA HIS A 371 -24.62 12.16 26.81
C HIS A 371 -24.40 11.73 28.26
N ASN A 372 -24.03 10.46 28.51
CA ASN A 372 -23.85 9.94 29.87
C ASN A 372 -22.62 10.50 30.57
N TYR A 373 -21.54 10.72 29.82
CA TYR A 373 -20.29 11.26 30.32
C TYR A 373 -20.15 12.76 30.06
N TYR A 374 -21.28 13.41 29.75
CA TYR A 374 -21.37 14.81 29.39
C TYR A 374 -20.48 15.74 30.23
N PRO A 375 -20.32 15.58 31.57
CA PRO A 375 -19.54 16.50 32.41
C PRO A 375 -18.01 16.34 32.38
N LEU A 376 -17.46 15.27 31.78
CA LEU A 376 -16.01 15.03 31.73
C LEU A 376 -15.25 16.14 31.01
N LYS A 377 -13.96 16.39 31.30
CA LYS A 377 -13.17 17.27 30.43
C LYS A 377 -13.14 16.72 29.01
N MET A 378 -13.00 17.58 28.00
CA MET A 378 -13.06 17.15 26.60
C MET A 378 -11.95 16.16 26.25
N GLU A 379 -10.77 16.29 26.87
CA GLU A 379 -9.69 15.31 26.72
C GLU A 379 -10.08 13.93 27.29
N ASP A 380 -10.67 13.90 28.49
CA ASP A 380 -11.14 12.68 29.13
C ASP A 380 -12.29 12.02 28.33
N MET A 381 -13.19 12.84 27.78
CA MET A 381 -14.27 12.39 26.90
C MET A 381 -13.69 11.72 25.64
N ASN A 382 -12.75 12.38 24.96
CA ASN A 382 -12.12 11.83 23.76
C ASN A 382 -11.37 10.52 24.08
N ASN A 383 -10.62 10.49 25.19
CA ASN A 383 -9.92 9.27 25.61
C ASN A 383 -10.88 8.12 25.94
N LEU A 384 -12.00 8.41 26.60
CA LEU A 384 -13.05 7.43 26.86
C LEU A 384 -13.66 6.88 25.57
N ILE A 385 -14.00 7.74 24.60
CA ILE A 385 -14.57 7.29 23.33
C ILE A 385 -13.59 6.39 22.60
N PHE A 386 -12.32 6.79 22.46
CA PHE A 386 -11.31 5.98 21.81
C PHE A 386 -11.06 4.64 22.53
N SER A 387 -11.07 4.63 23.86
CA SER A 387 -10.99 3.37 24.62
C SER A 387 -12.19 2.46 24.34
N LYS A 388 -13.39 3.01 24.12
CA LYS A 388 -14.57 2.22 23.72
C LYS A 388 -14.53 1.73 22.28
N LEU A 389 -13.92 2.49 21.37
CA LEU A 389 -13.65 2.03 20.01
C LEU A 389 -12.64 0.88 20.01
N GLU A 390 -11.55 0.99 20.79
CA GLU A 390 -10.56 -0.09 20.97
C GLU A 390 -11.17 -1.37 21.53
N GLU A 391 -12.03 -1.26 22.55
CA GLU A 391 -12.80 -2.39 23.08
C GLU A 391 -13.74 -2.99 22.02
N TRP A 392 -14.37 -2.17 21.19
CA TRP A 392 -15.35 -2.60 20.17
C TRP A 392 -14.74 -3.39 19.02
N HIS A 393 -13.59 -2.94 18.51
CA HIS A 393 -12.94 -3.58 17.37
C HIS A 393 -12.04 -4.77 17.78
N GLU A 394 -11.82 -4.99 19.08
CA GLU A 394 -11.11 -6.15 19.65
C GLU A 394 -9.76 -6.49 18.97
N GLY A 395 -9.01 -5.47 18.57
CA GLY A 395 -7.71 -5.62 17.92
C GLY A 395 -7.73 -5.89 16.42
N SER A 396 -8.89 -5.81 15.74
CA SER A 396 -8.92 -5.71 14.27
C SER A 396 -8.32 -4.39 13.79
N ASP A 397 -7.75 -4.35 12.59
CA ASP A 397 -7.26 -3.10 12.04
C ASP A 397 -8.40 -2.08 11.84
N LEU A 398 -8.13 -0.80 12.10
CA LEU A 398 -9.06 0.29 11.79
C LEU A 398 -9.45 0.24 10.30
N ALA A 399 -10.72 0.50 9.98
CA ALA A 399 -11.21 0.52 8.59
C ALA A 399 -11.01 1.89 7.92
N ASP A 400 -10.92 2.97 8.70
CA ASP A 400 -10.64 4.30 8.19
C ASP A 400 -9.87 5.16 9.18
N ASP A 401 -9.46 6.34 8.71
CA ASP A 401 -9.02 7.40 9.59
C ASP A 401 -10.15 7.78 10.57
N THR A 402 -9.80 8.08 11.81
CA THR A 402 -10.77 8.29 12.89
C THR A 402 -10.44 9.57 13.64
N ALA A 403 -11.30 10.58 13.51
CA ALA A 403 -11.16 11.87 14.17
C ALA A 403 -12.35 12.13 15.10
N ILE A 404 -12.07 12.64 16.29
CA ILE A 404 -13.06 13.23 17.19
C ILE A 404 -12.57 14.61 17.60
N PHE A 405 -13.45 15.59 17.50
CA PHE A 405 -13.21 16.96 17.92
C PHE A 405 -14.33 17.43 18.86
N SER A 406 -13.99 17.69 20.12
CA SER A 406 -14.94 17.95 21.20
C SER A 406 -14.70 19.33 21.79
N CYS A 407 -15.77 20.08 21.99
CA CYS A 407 -15.74 21.40 22.62
C CYS A 407 -16.87 21.54 23.64
N ARG A 408 -16.52 21.93 24.86
CA ARG A 408 -17.46 22.43 25.86
C ARG A 408 -17.39 23.94 25.93
N PHE A 409 -18.57 24.56 25.92
CA PHE A 409 -18.78 25.99 26.14
C PHE A 409 -19.32 26.19 27.56
N PHE A 410 -18.62 26.96 28.39
CA PHE A 410 -19.00 27.18 29.79
C PHE A 410 -20.16 28.16 29.94
#